data_AF-A0A9D9VCZ2-F1
#
_entry.id   AF-A0A9D9VCZ2-F1
#
_cell.length_a   1.000
_cell.length_b   1.000
_cell.length_c   1.000
_cell.angle_alpha   90.00
_cell.angle_beta   90.00
_cell.angle_gamma   90.00
#
_symmetry.space_group_name_H-M   'P 1'
#
loop_
_entity.id
_entity.type
_entity.pdbx_description
1 polymer ?
#
loop_
_entity_poly.entity_id
_entity_poly.type
_entity_poly.pdbx_seq_one_letter_code
_entity_poly.pdbx_strand_id
1 'polypeptide(L)' 'MECFNGCHTEVLPQSIEAAITPLQSLRTLGANSIDRAEIITLTLKQLNLKILLIEFATAKNLGELTNIFNKTRGVV' A
#
# COMPACT_ATOMS: atom_id res chain seq x y z
N MET A 1 -17.51 4.26 -47.41
CA MET A 1 -17.75 3.41 -46.23
C MET A 1 -16.46 3.38 -45.46
N GLU A 2 -16.48 4.03 -44.31
CA GLU A 2 -15.32 4.64 -43.65
C GLU A 2 -14.29 3.64 -43.09
N CYS A 3 -13.03 4.06 -43.12
CA CYS A 3 -11.91 3.40 -42.48
C CYS A 3 -12.20 3.19 -40.98
N PHE A 4 -12.09 1.95 -40.54
CA PHE A 4 -12.10 1.51 -39.14
C PHE A 4 -10.82 2.01 -38.45
N ASN A 5 -10.70 3.34 -38.29
CA ASN A 5 -9.68 4.01 -37.45
C ASN A 5 -9.96 3.57 -36.01
N GLY A 6 -9.07 2.83 -35.34
CA GLY A 6 -7.73 3.28 -35.04
C GLY A 6 -7.79 4.15 -33.78
N CYS A 7 -7.09 3.71 -32.74
CA CYS A 7 -6.81 4.46 -31.50
C CYS A 7 -7.90 4.46 -30.43
N HIS A 8 -7.95 3.40 -29.63
CA HIS A 8 -8.09 3.55 -28.18
C HIS A 8 -7.26 2.45 -27.51
N THR A 9 -5.94 2.52 -27.67
CA THR A 9 -5.10 2.33 -26.49
C THR A 9 -5.54 3.40 -25.50
N GLU A 10 -6.55 3.08 -24.71
CA GLU A 10 -6.80 3.73 -23.43
C GLU A 10 -5.60 3.38 -22.56
N VAL A 11 -4.51 4.09 -22.84
CA VAL A 11 -3.40 4.24 -21.92
C VAL A 11 -4.06 4.75 -20.66
N LEU A 12 -4.25 3.84 -19.70
CA LEU A 12 -4.51 4.20 -18.30
C LEU A 12 -3.59 5.39 -18.05
N PRO A 13 -4.13 6.60 -17.78
CA PRO A 13 -3.30 7.78 -17.64
C PRO A 13 -2.24 7.40 -16.64
N GLN A 14 -0.98 7.35 -17.09
CA GLN A 14 0.15 6.89 -16.30
C GLN A 14 0.04 7.64 -14.99
N SER A 15 -0.45 6.94 -13.98
CA SER A 15 -0.78 7.53 -12.70
C SER A 15 0.52 8.16 -12.27
N ILE A 16 0.55 9.48 -12.13
CA ILE A 16 1.68 10.21 -11.56
C ILE A 16 2.06 9.41 -10.32
N GLU A 17 3.16 8.66 -10.41
CA GLU A 17 3.61 7.80 -9.33
C GLU A 17 4.03 8.76 -8.23
N ALA A 18 3.07 9.11 -7.37
CA ALA A 18 3.33 9.95 -6.23
C ALA A 18 4.42 9.22 -5.45
N ALA A 19 5.62 9.81 -5.40
CA ALA A 19 6.76 9.19 -4.76
C ALA A 19 6.35 8.78 -3.35
N ILE A 20 6.37 7.46 -3.09
CA ILE A 20 5.95 6.91 -1.81
C ILE A 20 7.04 7.24 -0.79
N THR A 21 6.69 8.04 0.21
CA THR A 21 7.58 8.44 1.30
C THR A 21 7.16 7.79 2.61
N PRO A 22 8.10 7.50 3.54
CA PRO A 22 7.77 6.92 4.84
C PRO A 22 6.87 7.83 5.69
N LEU A 23 6.82 9.13 5.41
CA LEU A 23 5.97 10.09 6.13
C LEU A 23 4.52 10.08 5.65
N GLN A 24 4.23 9.51 4.47
CA GLN A 24 2.87 9.41 3.98
C GLN A 24 2.07 8.36 4.73
N SER A 25 0.79 8.66 4.91
CA SER A 25 -0.19 7.71 5.41
C SER A 25 -0.81 6.91 4.26
N LEU A 26 -1.29 5.70 4.55
CA LEU A 26 -2.10 4.95 3.59
C LEU A 26 -3.34 5.74 3.16
N ARG A 27 -3.93 6.52 4.08
CA ARG A 27 -5.06 7.40 3.78
C ARG A 27 -4.73 8.45 2.71
N THR A 28 -3.55 9.05 2.78
CA THR A 28 -3.10 10.03 1.78
C THR A 28 -2.79 9.40 0.42
N LEU A 29 -2.63 8.07 0.37
CA LEU A 29 -2.48 7.30 -0.85
C LEU A 29 -3.83 6.73 -1.36
N GLY A 30 -4.94 7.15 -0.76
CA GLY A 30 -6.29 6.73 -1.16
C GLY A 30 -6.81 5.45 -0.50
N ALA A 31 -6.03 4.82 0.39
CA ALA A 31 -6.47 3.63 1.10
C ALA A 31 -7.33 3.95 2.33
N ASN A 32 -8.44 3.26 2.50
CA ASN A 32 -9.31 3.36 3.66
C ASN A 32 -8.99 2.28 4.72
N SER A 33 -9.82 2.16 5.76
CA SER A 33 -9.60 1.21 6.86
C SER A 33 -9.61 -0.27 6.42
N ILE A 34 -10.42 -0.62 5.42
CA ILE A 34 -10.51 -1.99 4.87
C ILE A 34 -9.22 -2.29 4.09
N ASP A 35 -8.86 -1.39 3.17
CA ASP A 35 -7.63 -1.53 2.37
C ASP A 35 -6.40 -1.63 3.27
N ARG A 36 -6.34 -0.81 4.32
CA ARG A 36 -5.24 -0.85 5.30
C ARG A 36 -5.15 -2.19 6.01
N ALA A 37 -6.27 -2.74 6.47
CA ALA A 37 -6.30 -4.05 7.12
C ALA A 37 -5.87 -5.17 6.15
N GLU A 38 -6.30 -5.09 4.89
CA GLU A 38 -5.93 -6.05 3.85
C GLU A 38 -4.44 -5.99 3.52
N ILE A 39 -3.89 -4.80 3.27
CA ILE A 39 -2.46 -4.57 3.02
C ILE A 39 -1.61 -5.14 4.15
N ILE A 40 -1.96 -4.83 5.41
CA ILE A 40 -1.24 -5.34 6.58
C ILE A 40 -1.35 -6.87 6.62
N THR A 41 -2.55 -7.43 6.42
CA THR A 41 -2.77 -8.88 6.46
C THR A 41 -1.97 -9.61 5.37
N LEU A 42 -1.95 -9.09 4.15
CA LEU A 42 -1.16 -9.63 3.05
C LEU A 42 0.33 -9.57 3.36
N THR A 43 0.81 -8.44 3.89
CA THR A 43 2.21 -8.27 4.30
C THR A 43 2.60 -9.26 5.40
N LEU A 44 1.75 -9.44 6.43
CA LEU A 44 1.96 -10.43 7.49
C LEU A 44 2.07 -11.85 6.93
N LYS A 45 1.19 -12.23 6.00
CA LYS A 45 1.23 -13.54 5.33
C LYS A 45 2.52 -13.71 4.52
N GLN A 46 2.91 -12.71 3.74
CA GLN A 46 4.12 -12.75 2.92
C GLN A 46 5.39 -12.83 3.77
N LEU A 47 5.43 -12.15 4.90
CA LEU A 47 6.55 -12.16 5.84
C LEU A 47 6.50 -13.33 6.85
N ASN A 48 5.45 -14.15 6.79
CA ASN A 48 5.14 -15.24 7.73
C ASN A 48 5.15 -14.80 9.21
N LEU A 49 4.58 -13.62 9.48
CA LEU A 49 4.50 -13.01 10.81
C LEU A 49 3.11 -13.23 11.43
N LYS A 50 3.08 -13.49 12.74
CA LYS A 50 1.84 -13.64 13.52
C LYS A 50 1.67 -12.46 14.48
N ILE A 51 1.31 -11.30 13.93
CA ILE A 51 1.07 -10.06 14.69
C ILE A 51 -0.43 -9.75 14.67
N LEU A 52 -0.99 -9.30 15.79
CA LEU A 52 -2.37 -8.84 15.84
C LEU A 52 -2.52 -7.51 15.11
N LEU A 53 -3.60 -7.35 14.33
CA LEU A 53 -3.86 -6.11 13.58
C LEU A 53 -3.95 -4.87 14.48
N ILE A 54 -4.36 -5.02 15.75
CA ILE A 54 -4.45 -3.92 16.71
C ILE A 54 -3.11 -3.22 16.95
N GLU A 55 -1.98 -3.94 16.84
CA GLU A 55 -0.64 -3.37 17.00
C GLU A 55 -0.35 -2.30 15.94
N PHE A 56 -0.98 -2.41 14.78
CA PHE A 56 -0.82 -1.46 13.68
C PHE A 56 -1.75 -0.27 13.78
N ALA A 57 -2.78 -0.29 14.64
CA ALA A 57 -3.78 0.78 14.72
C ALA A 57 -3.16 2.15 15.05
N THR A 58 -2.08 2.15 15.84
CA THR A 58 -1.35 3.34 16.28
C THR A 58 -0.46 3.96 15.20
N ALA A 59 -0.09 3.20 14.16
CA ALA A 59 0.78 3.68 13.09
C ALA A 59 0.07 4.71 12.21
N LYS A 60 0.66 5.90 12.07
CA LYS A 60 0.08 7.02 11.32
C LYS A 60 0.56 7.08 9.88
N ASN A 61 1.72 6.52 9.61
CA ASN A 61 2.39 6.58 8.32
C ASN A 61 3.08 5.25 7.98
N LEU A 62 3.57 5.16 6.74
CA LEU A 62 4.25 3.97 6.21
C LEU A 62 5.53 3.64 6.98
N GLY A 63 6.25 4.64 7.48
CA GLY A 63 7.46 4.46 8.28
C GLY A 63 7.16 3.76 9.60
N GLU A 64 6.12 4.19 10.33
CA GLU A 64 5.69 3.54 11.57
C GLU A 64 5.19 2.11 11.33
N LEU A 65 4.45 1.86 10.24
CA LEU A 65 4.07 0.50 9.85
C LEU A 65 5.31 -0.39 9.63
N THR A 66 6.29 0.12 8.87
CA THR A 66 7.55 -0.57 8.59
C THR A 66 8.32 -0.86 9.87
N ASN A 67 8.36 0.09 10.81
CA ASN A 67 9.00 -0.08 12.11
C ASN A 67 8.36 -1.21 12.93
N ILE A 68 7.02 -1.32 12.93
CA ILE A 68 6.33 -2.43 13.60
C ILE A 68 6.72 -3.77 12.98
N PHE A 69 6.75 -3.87 11.64
CA PHE A 69 7.17 -5.09 10.96
C PHE A 69 8.63 -5.47 11.30
N ASN A 70 9.55 -4.50 11.29
CA ASN A 70 10.97 -4.73 11.59
C ASN A 70 11.20 -5.14 13.04
N LYS A 71 10.51 -4.48 13.99
CA LYS A 71 10.56 -4.81 15.41
C LYS A 71 10.21 -6.28 15.65
N THR A 72 9.18 -6.80 14.98
CA THR A 72 8.81 -8.22 15.12
C THR A 72 9.81 -9.17 14.44
N ARG A 73 10.45 -8.74 13.35
CA ARG A 73 11.48 -9.56 12.67
C ARG A 73 12.81 -9.62 13.41
N GLY A 74 13.03 -8.82 14.45
CA GLY A 74 14.32 -8.75 15.16
C GLY A 74 15.44 -8.11 14.33
N VAL A 75 15.07 -7.36 13.28
CA VAL A 75 16.01 -6.61 12.44
C VAL A 75 16.00 -5.17 12.97
N VAL A 76 16.88 -4.87 13.92
CA VAL A 76 17.17 -3.51 14.42
C VAL A 76 18.37 -2.97 13.67
#